data_AF-A0AAP5H538-F1
#
_entry.id   AF-A0AAP5H538-F1
#
_cell.length_a   1.000
_cell.length_b   1.000
_cell.length_c   1.000
_cell.angle_alpha   90.00
_cell.angle_beta   90.00
_cell.angle_gamma   90.00
#
_symmetry.space_group_name_H-M   'P 1'
#
loop_
_entity.id
_entity.type
_entity.pdbx_description
1 polymer ?
#
loop_
_entity_poly.entity_id
_entity_poly.type
_entity_poly.pdbx_seq_one_letter_code
_entity_poly.pdbx_strand_id
1 'polypeptide(L)'
;MSDETLQPMDITLEQQKIISHPFRVEIIILLSEQPMTSKQVADRLDKDPGTTYYHIQQLFKHEILELVHTEVSRGIVEKFYRAKATLFRVNDSELKVKRQFRAKRDNYIMLSEAELAALSDEISELFYKYTQQSLTSKQDRTAYQISFEAKEYDEGEIT
;
A
#
# COMPACT_ATOMS: atom_id res chain seq x y z
N MET A 1 19.35 -6.27 -10.86
CA MET A 1 17.94 -5.88 -10.68
C MET A 1 17.99 -4.77 -9.66
N SER A 2 17.78 -3.54 -10.12
CA SER A 2 18.15 -2.33 -9.37
C SER A 2 17.30 -2.19 -8.12
N ASP A 3 18.03 -2.08 -7.02
CA ASP A 3 17.68 -1.58 -5.70
C ASP A 3 17.16 -0.13 -5.82
N GLU A 4 15.89 0.02 -6.19
CA GLU A 4 15.17 1.28 -6.12
C GLU A 4 14.45 1.27 -4.77
N THR A 5 15.05 1.95 -3.78
CA THR A 5 14.52 2.11 -2.43
C THR A 5 13.02 2.36 -2.48
N LEU A 6 12.23 1.55 -1.78
CA LEU A 6 10.77 1.65 -1.68
C LEU A 6 10.38 2.96 -0.97
N GLN A 7 10.45 4.08 -1.67
CA GLN A 7 10.01 5.37 -1.14
C GLN A 7 8.49 5.35 -0.98
N PRO A 8 7.95 5.65 0.22
CA PRO A 8 6.52 5.64 0.45
C PRO A 8 5.84 6.77 -0.35
N MET A 9 4.74 6.45 -1.02
CA MET A 9 3.90 7.45 -1.69
C MET A 9 3.00 8.16 -0.68
N ASP A 10 3.04 9.48 -0.67
CA ASP A 10 2.12 10.29 0.12
C ASP A 10 0.69 10.18 -0.41
N ILE A 11 -0.26 9.91 0.48
CA ILE A 11 -1.67 9.70 0.16
C ILE A 11 -2.61 10.48 1.08
N THR A 12 -3.79 10.81 0.56
CA THR A 12 -4.90 11.41 1.30
C THR A 12 -5.67 10.36 2.11
N LEU A 13 -6.56 10.79 3.01
CA LEU A 13 -7.50 9.88 3.68
C LEU A 13 -8.45 9.17 2.71
N GLU A 14 -8.83 9.82 1.63
CA GLU A 14 -9.69 9.19 0.61
C GLU A 14 -8.95 8.04 -0.06
N GLN A 15 -7.71 8.26 -0.50
CA GLN A 15 -6.83 7.22 -1.06
C GLN A 15 -6.59 6.09 -0.05
N GLN A 16 -6.40 6.41 1.23
CA GLN A 16 -6.27 5.40 2.29
C GLN A 16 -7.50 4.49 2.37
N LYS A 17 -8.71 5.07 2.32
CA LYS A 17 -9.97 4.29 2.33
C LYS A 17 -10.12 3.42 1.09
N ILE A 18 -9.57 3.86 -0.05
CA ILE A 18 -9.56 3.06 -1.27
C ILE A 18 -8.61 1.86 -1.11
N ILE A 19 -7.38 2.09 -0.63
CA ILE A 19 -6.34 1.06 -0.49
C ILE A 19 -6.70 0.02 0.57
N SER A 20 -7.39 0.39 1.65
CA SER A 20 -7.69 -0.51 2.78
C SER A 20 -8.58 -1.72 2.45
N HIS A 21 -9.13 -1.80 1.24
CA HIS A 21 -9.87 -2.96 0.78
C HIS A 21 -8.92 -4.15 0.50
N PRO A 22 -9.10 -5.33 1.11
CA PRO A 22 -8.17 -6.46 1.01
C PRO A 22 -7.82 -6.85 -0.44
N PHE A 23 -8.84 -6.97 -1.30
CA PHE A 23 -8.61 -7.33 -2.70
C PHE A 23 -7.84 -6.26 -3.49
N ARG A 24 -7.96 -4.97 -3.12
CA ARG A 24 -7.19 -3.92 -3.79
C ARG A 24 -5.73 -3.96 -3.37
N VAL A 25 -5.42 -4.35 -2.14
CA VAL A 25 -4.04 -4.60 -1.69
C VAL A 25 -3.41 -5.72 -2.51
N GLU A 26 -4.13 -6.84 -2.73
CA GLU A 26 -3.67 -7.94 -3.60
C GLU A 26 -3.36 -7.46 -5.03
N ILE A 27 -4.27 -6.65 -5.60
CA ILE A 27 -4.09 -6.06 -6.95
C ILE A 27 -2.87 -5.13 -6.99
N ILE A 28 -2.70 -4.23 -6.01
CA ILE A 28 -1.58 -3.30 -5.95
C ILE A 28 -0.26 -4.07 -5.92
N ILE A 29 -0.18 -5.10 -5.09
CA ILE A 29 1.05 -5.89 -4.95
C ILE A 29 1.33 -6.63 -6.26
N LEU A 30 0.35 -7.30 -6.86
CA LEU A 30 0.55 -7.98 -8.13
C LEU A 30 0.99 -7.02 -9.25
N LEU A 31 0.38 -5.84 -9.33
CA LEU A 31 0.70 -4.81 -10.33
C LEU A 31 1.99 -4.03 -10.03
N SER A 32 2.60 -4.23 -8.85
CA SER A 32 3.92 -3.69 -8.54
C SER A 32 5.04 -4.51 -9.17
N GLU A 33 4.81 -5.82 -9.36
CA GLU A 33 5.78 -6.74 -9.97
C GLU A 33 5.95 -6.44 -11.46
N GLN A 34 4.83 -6.29 -12.18
CA GLN A 34 4.82 -5.98 -13.61
C GLN A 34 3.47 -5.40 -14.06
N PRO A 35 3.44 -4.62 -15.17
CA PRO A 35 2.19 -4.13 -15.72
C PRO A 35 1.30 -5.27 -16.24
N MET A 36 0.00 -5.22 -15.95
CA MET A 36 -0.97 -6.23 -16.42
C MET A 36 -2.30 -5.60 -16.82
N THR A 37 -3.06 -6.31 -17.66
CA THR A 37 -4.45 -5.97 -17.95
C THR A 37 -5.39 -6.41 -16.82
N SER A 38 -6.58 -5.82 -16.75
CA SER A 38 -7.58 -6.24 -15.76
C SER A 38 -7.96 -7.71 -15.86
N LYS A 39 -7.92 -8.27 -17.07
CA LYS A 39 -8.17 -9.68 -17.31
C LYS A 39 -7.04 -10.55 -16.76
N GLN A 40 -5.80 -10.19 -17.04
CA GLN A 40 -4.62 -10.92 -16.54
C GLN A 40 -4.58 -10.93 -15.01
N VAL A 41 -4.92 -9.80 -14.36
CA VAL A 41 -5.04 -9.74 -12.90
C VAL A 41 -6.14 -10.67 -12.39
N ALA A 42 -7.30 -10.68 -13.04
CA ALA A 42 -8.43 -11.54 -12.66
C ALA A 42 -8.05 -13.02 -12.75
N ASP A 43 -7.42 -13.42 -13.86
CA ASP A 43 -6.95 -14.78 -14.09
C ASP A 43 -5.88 -15.18 -13.06
N ARG A 44 -4.97 -14.28 -12.70
CA ARG A 44 -3.86 -14.57 -11.78
C ARG A 44 -4.29 -14.69 -10.32
N LEU A 45 -5.30 -13.93 -9.91
CA LEU A 45 -5.85 -13.93 -8.55
C LEU A 45 -7.05 -14.89 -8.38
N ASP A 46 -7.45 -15.58 -9.45
CA ASP A 46 -8.62 -16.47 -9.50
C ASP A 46 -9.91 -15.74 -9.03
N LYS A 47 -10.17 -14.58 -9.65
CA LYS A 47 -11.29 -13.69 -9.32
C LYS A 47 -12.13 -13.36 -10.54
N ASP A 48 -13.36 -12.92 -10.29
CA ASP A 48 -14.29 -12.47 -11.32
C ASP A 48 -13.72 -11.28 -12.13
N PRO A 49 -13.72 -11.32 -13.48
CA PRO A 49 -13.20 -10.25 -14.32
C PRO A 49 -13.90 -8.90 -14.14
N GLY A 50 -15.23 -8.89 -13.95
CA GLY A 50 -16.01 -7.66 -13.78
C GLY A 50 -15.67 -6.95 -12.46
N THR A 51 -15.57 -7.74 -11.39
CA THR A 51 -15.16 -7.30 -10.07
C THR A 51 -13.73 -6.78 -10.08
N THR A 52 -12.80 -7.52 -10.68
CA THR A 52 -11.39 -7.11 -10.81
C THR A 52 -11.25 -5.82 -11.59
N TYR A 53 -11.98 -5.69 -12.72
CA TYR A 53 -12.01 -4.46 -13.50
C TYR A 53 -12.48 -3.28 -12.65
N TYR A 54 -13.58 -3.44 -11.90
CA TYR A 54 -14.07 -2.39 -11.01
C TYR A 54 -13.00 -1.93 -10.02
N HIS A 55 -12.32 -2.85 -9.34
CA HIS A 55 -11.28 -2.50 -8.36
C HIS A 55 -10.08 -1.80 -8.99
N ILE A 56 -9.64 -2.25 -10.17
CA ILE A 56 -8.56 -1.58 -10.93
C ILE A 56 -8.97 -0.17 -11.34
N GLN A 57 -10.20 0.03 -11.82
CA GLN A 57 -10.68 1.37 -12.16
C GLN A 57 -10.76 2.29 -10.93
N GLN A 58 -11.16 1.77 -9.77
CA GLN A 58 -11.13 2.55 -8.53
C GLN A 58 -9.71 2.95 -8.16
N LEU A 59 -8.75 2.03 -8.22
CA LEU A 59 -7.36 2.35 -7.89
C LEU A 59 -6.72 3.32 -8.90
N PHE A 60 -7.00 3.16 -10.19
CA PHE A 60 -6.54 4.06 -11.24
C PHE A 60 -7.15 5.47 -11.09
N LYS A 61 -8.46 5.55 -10.82
CA LYS A 61 -9.15 6.84 -10.61
C LYS A 61 -8.55 7.65 -9.45
N HIS A 62 -8.07 6.98 -8.40
CA HIS A 62 -7.46 7.63 -7.23
C HIS A 62 -5.93 7.65 -7.32
N GLU A 63 -5.38 7.48 -8.53
CA GLU A 63 -3.95 7.63 -8.83
C GLU A 63 -3.02 6.66 -8.10
N ILE A 64 -3.56 5.55 -7.58
CA ILE A 64 -2.77 4.47 -6.97
C ILE A 64 -2.14 3.58 -8.04
N LEU A 65 -2.84 3.44 -9.17
CA LEU A 65 -2.30 2.81 -10.38
C LEU A 65 -2.08 3.87 -11.45
N GLU A 66 -1.22 3.54 -12.40
CA GLU A 66 -1.02 4.28 -13.64
C GLU A 66 -1.23 3.37 -14.86
N LEU A 67 -1.57 3.98 -16.00
CA LEU A 67 -1.63 3.30 -17.29
C LEU A 67 -0.25 3.38 -17.92
N VAL A 68 0.43 2.25 -18.08
CA VAL A 68 1.77 2.22 -18.65
C VAL A 68 1.73 2.26 -20.17
N HIS A 69 0.86 1.46 -20.78
CA HIS A 69 0.69 1.40 -22.23
C HIS A 69 -0.63 0.73 -22.61
N THR A 70 -0.92 0.74 -23.91
CA THR A 70 -2.06 0.04 -24.51
C THR A 70 -1.62 -0.77 -25.70
N GLU A 71 -2.22 -1.94 -25.90
CA GLU A 71 -1.95 -2.82 -27.04
C GLU A 71 -3.26 -3.20 -27.74
N VAL A 72 -3.21 -3.50 -29.03
CA VAL A 72 -4.36 -4.02 -29.77
C VAL A 72 -4.21 -5.52 -29.92
N SER A 73 -5.09 -6.27 -29.28
CA SER A 73 -5.15 -7.72 -29.36
C SER A 73 -6.49 -8.15 -29.93
N ARG A 74 -6.47 -8.84 -31.07
CA ARG A 74 -7.70 -9.31 -31.76
C ARG A 74 -8.74 -8.21 -32.00
N GLY A 75 -8.28 -6.99 -32.28
CA GLY A 75 -9.14 -5.82 -32.52
C GLY A 75 -9.68 -5.13 -31.26
N ILE A 76 -9.29 -5.58 -30.06
CA ILE A 76 -9.65 -4.97 -28.78
C ILE A 76 -8.45 -4.21 -28.23
N VAL A 77 -8.67 -2.98 -27.76
CA VAL A 77 -7.64 -2.18 -27.06
C VAL A 77 -7.54 -2.68 -25.62
N GLU A 78 -6.41 -3.28 -25.30
CA GLU A 78 -6.05 -3.70 -23.95
C GLU A 78 -5.24 -2.61 -23.25
N LYS A 79 -5.50 -2.41 -21.96
CA LYS A 79 -4.85 -1.39 -21.11
C LYS A 79 -4.02 -2.08 -20.05
N PHE A 80 -2.73 -1.73 -19.97
CA PHE A 80 -1.79 -2.30 -19.00
C PHE A 80 -1.53 -1.32 -17.87
N TYR A 81 -1.89 -1.73 -16.65
CA TYR A 81 -1.78 -0.90 -15.46
C TYR A 81 -0.59 -1.33 -14.60
N ARG A 82 0.02 -0.39 -13.87
CA ARG A 82 1.08 -0.64 -12.88
C ARG A 82 0.77 0.10 -11.58
N ALA A 83 1.20 -0.47 -10.44
CA ALA A 83 1.13 0.23 -9.17
C ALA A 83 2.22 1.31 -9.08
N LYS A 84 1.84 2.51 -8.63
CA LYS A 84 2.80 3.61 -8.41
C LYS A 84 3.68 3.40 -7.18
N ALA A 85 3.17 2.68 -6.17
CA ALA A 85 3.88 2.34 -4.95
C ALA A 85 3.26 1.11 -4.26
N THR A 86 4.03 0.49 -3.36
CA THR A 86 3.55 -0.56 -2.44
C THR A 86 3.58 -0.12 -0.98
N LEU A 87 4.29 0.98 -0.67
CA LEU A 87 4.28 1.65 0.61
C LEU A 87 3.56 2.99 0.47
N PHE A 88 2.69 3.31 1.43
CA PHE A 88 1.91 4.55 1.43
C PHE A 88 2.00 5.25 2.79
N ARG A 89 2.16 6.57 2.77
CA ARG A 89 2.17 7.42 3.96
C ARG A 89 0.97 8.37 3.91
N VAL A 90 0.17 8.39 4.96
CA VAL A 90 -0.97 9.33 5.05
C VAL A 90 -0.47 10.63 5.64
N ASN A 91 -0.82 11.76 5.01
CA ASN A 91 -0.45 13.07 5.55
C ASN A 91 -1.22 13.36 6.86
N ASP A 92 -0.48 13.65 7.93
CA ASP A 92 -1.00 13.71 9.31
C ASP A 92 -2.01 14.82 9.56
N SER A 93 -2.02 15.87 8.73
CA SER A 93 -2.93 17.01 8.88
C SER A 93 -4.42 16.65 8.79
N GLU A 94 -4.75 15.49 8.20
CA GLU A 94 -6.14 15.03 8.04
C GLU A 94 -6.61 14.07 9.15
N LEU A 95 -5.74 13.63 10.06
CA LEU A 95 -6.00 12.54 11.02
C LEU A 95 -6.85 12.93 12.24
N LYS A 96 -8.04 13.50 12.03
CA LYS A 96 -9.07 13.67 13.08
C LYS A 96 -10.05 12.50 13.15
N VAL A 97 -9.58 11.26 13.03
CA VAL A 97 -10.44 10.06 13.15
C VAL A 97 -10.05 9.25 14.38
N LYS A 98 -11.02 8.94 15.24
CA LYS A 98 -10.88 8.01 16.37
C LYS A 98 -10.56 6.60 15.82
N ARG A 99 -9.29 6.30 15.59
CA ARG A 99 -8.81 4.97 15.23
C ARG A 99 -9.03 4.04 16.44
N GLN A 100 -9.90 3.05 16.31
CA GLN A 100 -10.02 1.96 17.29
C GLN A 100 -8.86 0.99 17.06
N PHE A 101 -7.74 1.25 17.72
CA PHE A 101 -6.60 0.34 17.70
C PHE A 101 -6.93 -0.94 18.47
N ARG A 102 -6.73 -2.10 17.85
CA ARG A 102 -6.79 -3.40 18.56
C ARG A 102 -5.58 -3.59 19.48
N ALA A 103 -4.45 -2.96 19.16
CA ALA A 103 -3.28 -2.83 20.00
C ALA A 103 -2.60 -1.49 19.71
N LYS A 104 -2.34 -0.69 20.75
CA LYS A 104 -1.50 0.52 20.69
C LYS A 104 -0.34 0.33 21.66
N ARG A 105 0.88 0.66 21.21
CA ARG A 105 2.09 0.65 22.03
C ARG A 105 2.87 1.91 21.67
N ASP A 106 3.08 2.75 22.67
CA ASP A 106 3.90 3.95 22.54
C ASP A 106 5.21 3.63 23.28
N ASN A 107 6.35 3.90 22.65
CA ASN A 107 7.68 3.76 23.24
C ASN A 107 8.41 5.09 23.06
N TYR A 108 9.08 5.55 24.12
CA TYR A 108 9.95 6.72 24.07
C TYR A 108 11.39 6.23 23.94
N ILE A 109 12.06 6.60 22.86
CA ILE A 109 13.43 6.18 22.54
C ILE A 109 14.19 7.42 22.11
N MET A 110 15.40 7.60 22.62
CA MET A 110 16.32 8.65 22.18
C MET A 110 17.16 8.10 21.02
N LEU A 111 17.11 8.77 19.88
CA LEU A 111 17.82 8.37 18.66
C LEU A 111 18.47 9.60 18.03
N SER A 112 19.65 9.45 17.46
CA SER A 112 20.17 10.38 16.46
C SER A 112 19.41 10.25 15.14
N GLU A 113 19.52 11.23 14.24
CA GLU A 113 18.91 11.16 12.90
C GLU A 113 19.31 9.90 12.12
N ALA A 114 20.59 9.50 12.22
CA ALA A 114 21.10 8.31 11.56
C ALA A 114 20.50 7.02 12.15
N GLU A 115 20.32 6.95 13.47
CA GLU A 115 19.68 5.80 14.12
C GLU A 115 18.18 5.75 13.83
N LEU A 116 17.51 6.91 13.75
CA LEU A 116 16.10 6.98 13.34
C LEU A 116 15.91 6.50 11.89
N ALA A 117 16.80 6.89 10.98
CA ALA A 117 16.79 6.42 9.60
C ALA A 117 17.00 4.89 9.53
N ALA A 118 18.01 4.37 10.24
CA ALA A 118 18.25 2.93 10.31
C ALA A 118 17.05 2.16 10.86
N LEU A 119 16.44 2.64 11.95
CA LEU A 119 15.22 2.05 12.50
C LEU A 119 14.06 2.09 11.50
N SER A 120 13.89 3.19 10.78
CA SER A 120 12.87 3.32 9.74
C SER A 120 13.04 2.28 8.63
N ASP A 121 14.28 2.02 8.21
CA ASP A 121 14.61 1.01 7.21
C ASP A 121 14.30 -0.41 7.73
N GLU A 122 14.74 -0.73 8.95
CA GLU A 122 14.44 -2.02 9.59
C GLU A 122 12.93 -2.29 9.73
N ILE A 123 12.16 -1.27 10.12
CA ILE A 123 10.70 -1.36 10.20
C ILE A 123 10.08 -1.58 8.82
N SER A 124 10.60 -0.91 7.78
CA SER A 124 10.14 -1.08 6.40
C SER A 124 10.39 -2.50 5.90
N GLU A 125 11.58 -3.06 6.16
CA GLU A 125 11.90 -4.46 5.87
C GLU A 125 10.98 -5.44 6.62
N LEU A 126 10.71 -5.15 7.90
CA LEU A 126 9.81 -5.95 8.71
C LEU A 126 8.38 -5.96 8.14
N PHE A 127 7.86 -4.80 7.76
CA PHE A 127 6.54 -4.69 7.12
C PHE A 127 6.51 -5.44 5.80
N TYR A 128 7.53 -5.27 4.95
CA TYR A 128 7.64 -5.99 3.69
C TYR A 128 7.63 -7.51 3.89
N LYS A 129 8.42 -8.02 4.85
CA LYS A 129 8.45 -9.45 5.20
C LYS A 129 7.06 -10.00 5.53
N TYR A 130 6.30 -9.32 6.40
CA TYR A 130 4.97 -9.79 6.80
C TYR A 130 3.92 -9.61 5.70
N THR A 131 4.05 -8.58 4.86
CA THR A 131 3.24 -8.43 3.64
C THR A 131 3.46 -9.61 2.71
N GLN A 132 4.70 -9.97 2.39
CA GLN A 132 5.00 -11.12 1.53
C GLN A 132 4.46 -12.44 2.11
N GLN A 133 4.65 -12.67 3.41
CA GLN A 133 4.08 -13.83 4.09
C GLN A 133 2.55 -13.88 4.05
N SER A 134 1.88 -12.73 4.02
CA SER A 134 0.42 -12.67 3.91
C SER A 134 -0.08 -13.11 2.54
N LEU A 135 0.69 -12.87 1.48
CA LEU A 135 0.35 -13.23 0.11
C LEU A 135 0.52 -14.71 -0.20
N THR A 136 1.47 -15.38 0.48
CA THR A 136 1.78 -16.79 0.22
C THR A 136 1.02 -17.77 1.13
N SER A 137 0.21 -17.26 2.06
CA SER A 137 -0.45 -18.03 3.12
C SER A 137 -1.86 -18.50 2.73
N LYS A 138 -2.23 -19.75 3.05
CA LYS A 138 -3.56 -20.34 2.78
C LYS A 138 -4.60 -20.20 3.91
N GLN A 139 -4.25 -19.55 5.03
CA GLN A 139 -5.18 -19.32 6.15
C GLN A 139 -6.05 -18.08 5.94
N ASP A 140 -7.25 -18.07 6.53
CA ASP A 140 -8.11 -16.89 6.63
C ASP A 140 -7.40 -15.76 7.42
N ARG A 141 -7.43 -14.54 6.89
CA ARG A 141 -6.77 -13.37 7.49
C ARG A 141 -7.70 -12.17 7.55
N THR A 142 -7.56 -11.40 8.62
CA THR A 142 -8.20 -10.08 8.77
C THR A 142 -7.21 -9.01 8.35
N ALA A 143 -7.66 -8.04 7.55
CA ALA A 143 -6.84 -6.87 7.21
C ALA A 143 -6.72 -5.94 8.42
N TYR A 144 -5.48 -5.64 8.81
CA TYR A 144 -5.16 -4.68 9.86
C TYR A 144 -4.39 -3.51 9.26
N GLN A 145 -4.76 -2.29 9.65
CA GLN A 145 -3.92 -1.12 9.40
C GLN A 145 -2.84 -1.07 10.48
N ILE A 146 -1.58 -1.06 10.06
CA ILE A 146 -0.41 -0.90 10.94
C ILE A 146 0.38 0.30 10.42
N SER A 147 0.88 1.13 11.33
CA SER A 147 1.70 2.30 11.00
C SER A 147 2.80 2.45 12.03
N PHE A 148 3.98 2.88 11.58
CA PHE A 148 5.04 3.41 12.43
C PHE A 148 5.02 4.93 12.32
N GLU A 149 5.10 5.61 13.47
CA GLU A 149 5.08 7.06 13.56
C GLU A 149 6.18 7.45 14.57
N ALA A 150 7.12 8.28 14.14
CA ALA A 150 8.13 8.88 15.01
C ALA A 150 7.84 10.38 15.10
N LYS A 151 7.64 10.87 16.31
CA LYS A 151 7.43 12.28 16.62
C LYS A 151 8.49 12.74 17.59
N GLU A 152 9.02 13.92 17.36
CA GLU A 152 9.80 14.59 18.39
C GLU A 152 8.92 14.80 19.62
N TYR A 153 9.51 14.55 20.79
CA TYR A 153 8.85 14.85 22.04
C TYR A 153 9.01 16.34 22.33
N ASP A 154 7.91 17.09 22.25
CA ASP A 154 7.83 18.47 22.70
C ASP A 154 7.08 18.52 24.04
N GLU A 155 7.71 19.05 25.09
CA GLU A 155 7.11 19.21 26.42
C GLU A 155 5.90 20.18 26.42
N GLY A 156 5.70 20.96 25.34
CA GLY A 156 4.70 22.02 25.24
C GLY A 156 3.23 21.59 25.02
N GLU A 157 2.92 20.34 24.68
CA GLU A 157 1.54 19.90 24.37
C GLU A 157 0.75 19.34 25.57
N ILE A 158 1.26 19.46 26.80
CA ILE A 158 0.51 19.13 28.03
C ILE A 158 -0.14 20.40 28.60
N THR A 159 -1.14 20.95 27.93
CA THR A 159 -2.12 21.88 28.54
C THR A 159 -3.54 21.64 28.03
#